data_AF-B6VKV9-F1
#
_entry.id   AF-B6VKV9-F1
#
_cell.length_a   1.000
_cell.length_b   1.000
_cell.length_c   1.000
_cell.angle_alpha   90.00
_cell.angle_beta   90.00
_cell.angle_gamma   90.00
#
_symmetry.space_group_name_H-M   'P 1'
#
loop_
_entity.id
_entity.type
_entity.pdbx_description
1 polymer ?
#
loop_
_entity_poly.entity_id
_entity_poly.type
_entity_poly.pdbx_seq_one_letter_code
_entity_poly.pdbx_strand_id
1 'polypeptide(L)'
;MRCVMSITTLSSRELNQDVSRAKKAAKRGPVFITDRGKPAHVLLTFEEYQRITKQRRNIADALAMPGVEDIEFNPPRATINSRPASFS
;
A
#
# COMPACT_ATOMS: atom_id res chain seq x y z
N MET A 1 16.19 -9.45 -6.04
CA MET A 1 15.48 -10.59 -5.41
C MET A 1 13.98 -10.41 -5.66
N ARG A 2 13.36 -11.21 -6.54
CA ARG A 2 11.89 -11.21 -6.67
C ARG A 2 11.33 -11.95 -5.45
N CYS A 3 10.70 -11.23 -4.53
CA CYS A 3 9.93 -11.87 -3.46
C CYS A 3 8.69 -12.48 -4.12
N VAL A 4 8.69 -13.80 -4.30
CA VAL A 4 7.51 -14.51 -4.81
C VAL A 4 6.50 -14.57 -3.66
N MET A 5 5.54 -13.65 -3.66
CA MET A 5 4.41 -13.71 -2.72
C MET A 5 3.52 -14.89 -3.10
N SER A 6 3.35 -15.86 -2.20
CA SER A 6 2.45 -16.98 -2.44
C SER A 6 1.02 -16.54 -2.17
N ILE A 7 0.20 -16.43 -3.22
CA ILE A 7 -1.23 -16.19 -3.10
C ILE A 7 -1.92 -17.52 -2.76
N THR A 8 -2.68 -17.55 -1.67
CA THR A 8 -3.47 -18.72 -1.28
C THR A 8 -4.95 -18.42 -1.48
N THR A 9 -5.72 -19.38 -1.97
CA THR A 9 -7.18 -19.27 -2.06
C THR A 9 -7.82 -20.37 -1.23
N LEU A 10 -8.79 -20.00 -0.40
CA LEU A 10 -9.59 -20.91 0.41
C LEU A 10 -11.07 -20.60 0.18
N SER A 11 -11.94 -21.59 0.33
CA SER A 11 -13.36 -21.37 0.53
C SER A 11 -13.65 -20.92 1.96
N SER A 12 -14.81 -20.29 2.18
CA SER A 12 -15.30 -19.99 3.54
C SER A 12 -15.36 -21.25 4.42
N ARG A 13 -15.65 -22.42 3.85
CA ARG A 13 -15.68 -23.69 4.59
C ARG A 13 -14.29 -24.13 5.04
N GLU A 14 -13.29 -24.07 4.15
CA GLU A 14 -11.91 -24.42 4.48
C GLU A 14 -11.31 -23.47 5.53
N LEU A 15 -11.63 -22.18 5.45
CA LEU A 15 -11.25 -21.21 6.47
C LEU A 15 -11.83 -21.59 7.84
N ASN A 16 -13.13 -21.90 7.91
CA ASN A 16 -13.81 -22.25 9.16
C ASN A 16 -13.30 -23.57 9.74
N GLN A 17 -12.85 -24.50 8.89
CA GLN A 17 -12.29 -25.78 9.31
C GLN A 17 -10.87 -25.66 9.85
N ASP A 18 -10.04 -24.76 9.30
CA ASP A 18 -8.66 -24.57 9.72
C ASP A 18 -8.20 -23.09 9.66
N VAL A 19 -8.70 -22.31 10.63
CA VAL A 19 -8.34 -20.90 10.79
C VAL A 19 -6.85 -20.71 11.05
N SER A 20 -6.21 -21.66 11.75
CA SER A 20 -4.79 -21.60 12.09
C SER A 20 -3.90 -21.69 10.86
N ARG A 21 -4.22 -22.58 9.92
CA ARG A 21 -3.53 -22.66 8.62
C ARG A 21 -3.74 -21.40 7.80
N ALA A 22 -4.95 -20.84 7.76
CA ALA A 22 -5.20 -19.59 7.05
C ALA A 22 -4.34 -18.43 7.60
N LYS A 23 -4.24 -18.29 8.92
CA LYS A 23 -3.37 -17.29 9.57
C LYS A 23 -1.88 -17.53 9.26
N LYS A 24 -1.43 -18.78 9.22
CA LYS A 24 -0.04 -19.12 8.81
C LYS A 24 0.23 -18.78 7.35
N ALA A 25 -0.73 -19.05 6.46
CA ALA A 25 -0.64 -18.70 5.05
C ALA A 25 -0.60 -17.17 4.84
N ALA A 26 -1.39 -16.43 5.61
CA ALA A 26 -1.41 -14.96 5.58
C ALA A 26 -0.04 -14.31 5.86
N LYS A 27 0.86 -14.99 6.59
CA LYS A 27 2.24 -14.53 6.81
C LYS A 27 3.12 -14.60 5.56
N ARG A 28 2.72 -15.36 4.54
CA ARG A 28 3.48 -15.56 3.29
C ARG A 28 2.89 -14.78 2.11
N GLY A 29 1.68 -14.26 2.26
CA GLY A 29 0.96 -13.52 1.22
C GLY A 29 -0.54 -13.45 1.51
N PRO A 30 -1.32 -12.75 0.67
CA PRO A 30 -2.76 -12.64 0.85
C PRO A 30 -3.44 -14.00 0.72
N VAL A 31 -4.45 -14.22 1.56
CA VAL A 31 -5.33 -15.37 1.47
C VAL A 31 -6.70 -14.91 0.99
N PHE A 32 -7.08 -15.28 -0.21
CA PHE A 32 -8.41 -15.01 -0.77
C PHE A 32 -9.41 -16.02 -0.24
N ILE A 33 -10.54 -15.52 0.25
CA ILE A 33 -11.63 -16.34 0.77
C ILE A 33 -12.76 -16.24 -0.24
N THR A 34 -13.20 -17.39 -0.76
CA THR A 34 -14.23 -17.47 -1.78
C THR A 34 -15.57 -17.91 -1.18
N ASP A 35 -16.63 -17.35 -1.74
CA ASP A 35 -17.99 -17.85 -1.61
C ASP A 35 -18.51 -18.23 -3.00
N ARG A 36 -19.07 -19.43 -3.14
CA ARG A 36 -19.58 -19.99 -4.42
C ARG A 36 -18.59 -19.80 -5.60
N GLY A 37 -17.29 -19.99 -5.33
CA GLY A 37 -16.22 -19.89 -6.34
C GLY A 37 -15.78 -18.46 -6.68
N LYS A 38 -16.34 -17.43 -6.05
CA LYS A 38 -15.95 -16.04 -6.26
C LYS A 38 -15.23 -15.48 -5.04
N PRO A 39 -14.09 -14.77 -5.18
CA PRO A 39 -13.47 -14.08 -4.06
C PRO A 39 -14.44 -13.10 -3.41
N ALA A 40 -14.62 -13.21 -2.10
CA ALA A 40 -15.50 -12.37 -1.31
C ALA A 40 -14.72 -11.55 -0.28
N HIS A 41 -13.71 -12.18 0.36
CA HIS A 41 -12.89 -11.55 1.39
C HIS A 41 -11.41 -11.86 1.17
N VAL A 42 -10.54 -11.09 1.82
CA VAL A 42 -9.09 -11.34 1.86
C VAL A 42 -8.62 -11.26 3.31
N LEU A 43 -7.82 -12.23 3.73
CA LEU A 43 -7.12 -12.22 5.01
C LEU A 43 -5.66 -11.78 4.81
N LEU A 44 -5.23 -10.82 5.62
CA LEU A 44 -3.88 -10.28 5.68
C LEU A 44 -3.38 -10.28 7.12
N THR A 45 -2.06 -10.24 7.30
CA THR A 45 -1.51 -9.78 8.58
C THR A 45 -1.87 -8.31 8.79
N PHE A 46 -1.95 -7.89 10.05
CA PHE A 46 -2.19 -6.48 10.35
C PHE A 46 -1.07 -5.57 9.84
N GLU A 47 0.19 -6.04 9.91
CA GLU A 47 1.34 -5.32 9.36
C GLU A 47 1.19 -5.07 7.85
N GLU A 48 0.80 -6.08 7.07
CA GLU A 48 0.62 -5.89 5.63
C GLU A 48 -0.59 -5.01 5.34
N TYR A 49 -1.70 -5.18 6.09
CA TYR A 49 -2.82 -4.23 6.03
C TYR A 49 -2.36 -2.78 6.25
N GLN A 50 -1.57 -2.52 7.29
CA GLN A 50 -1.01 -1.20 7.56
C GLN A 50 -0.08 -0.73 6.44
N ARG A 51 0.72 -1.62 5.85
CA ARG A 51 1.62 -1.26 4.74
C ARG A 51 0.87 -0.79 3.51
N ILE A 52 -0.26 -1.44 3.19
CA ILE A 52 -1.08 -1.10 2.01
C ILE A 52 -1.99 0.11 2.28
N THR A 53 -2.47 0.25 3.52
CA THR A 53 -3.40 1.34 3.91
C THR A 53 -2.72 2.59 4.42
N LYS A 54 -1.45 2.53 4.81
CA LYS A 54 -0.63 3.73 5.01
C LYS A 54 -0.62 4.47 3.68
N GLN A 55 -1.42 5.54 3.60
CA GLN A 55 -1.26 6.54 2.57
C GLN A 55 0.21 6.93 2.58
N ARG A 56 0.89 6.79 1.43
CA ARG A 56 2.14 7.52 1.22
C ARG A 56 1.83 8.94 1.64
N ARG A 57 2.61 9.52 2.57
CA ARG A 57 2.42 10.90 3.03
C ARG A 57 2.01 11.73 1.82
N ASN A 58 0.83 12.33 1.87
CA ASN A 58 0.40 13.24 0.82
C ASN A 58 1.52 14.26 0.67
N ILE A 59 1.99 14.48 -0.56
CA ILE A 59 3.08 15.42 -0.81
C ILE A 59 2.67 16.81 -0.30
N ALA A 60 1.39 17.16 -0.40
CA ALA A 60 0.86 18.38 0.18
C ALA A 60 1.07 18.42 1.70
N ASP A 61 0.66 17.37 2.44
CA ASP A 61 0.85 17.30 3.89
C ASP A 61 2.34 17.26 4.29
N ALA A 62 3.18 16.65 3.46
CA ALA A 62 4.62 16.54 3.73
C ALA A 62 5.38 17.85 3.50
N LEU A 63 4.90 18.69 2.58
CA LEU A 63 5.44 20.02 2.28
C LEU A 63 4.68 21.14 2.98
N ALA A 64 3.57 20.82 3.64
CA ALA A 64 2.78 21.81 4.36
C ALA A 64 3.58 22.36 5.54
N MET A 65 3.57 23.68 5.66
CA MET A 65 4.02 24.41 6.82
C MET A 65 2.78 25.06 7.45
N PRO A 66 1.99 24.35 8.27
CA PRO A 66 0.82 24.94 8.92
C PRO A 66 1.24 25.97 9.96
N GLY A 67 0.46 27.05 10.11
CA GLY A 67 0.75 28.13 11.06
C GLY A 67 1.68 29.23 10.54
N VAL A 68 2.07 29.19 9.26
CA VAL A 68 2.83 30.25 8.58
C VAL A 68 2.04 30.92 7.46
N GLU A 69 0.72 31.00 7.62
CA GLU A 69 -0.22 31.49 6.60
C GLU A 69 0.06 32.93 6.20
N ASP A 70 0.53 33.75 7.14
CA ASP A 70 0.80 35.17 6.94
C ASP A 70 2.29 35.49 6.65
N ILE A 71 3.14 34.49 6.39
CA ILE A 71 4.54 34.77 6.05
C ILE A 71 4.61 35.51 4.71
N GLU A 72 5.27 36.67 4.72
CA GLU A 72 5.58 37.43 3.51
C GLU A 72 6.52 36.61 2.62
N PHE A 73 5.96 36.02 1.56
CA PHE A 73 6.69 35.18 0.63
C PHE A 73 7.32 36.02 -0.49
N ASN A 74 8.59 36.41 -0.31
CA ASN A 74 9.38 37.16 -1.29
C ASN A 74 10.58 36.33 -1.82
N PRO A 75 10.34 35.23 -2.55
CA PRO A 75 11.44 34.44 -3.10
C PRO A 75 12.12 35.19 -4.25
N PRO A 76 13.45 35.03 -4.43
CA PRO A 76 14.11 35.51 -5.63
C PRO A 76 13.56 34.79 -6.86
N ARG A 77 13.59 35.45 -8.04
CA ARG A 77 13.22 34.80 -9.30
C ARG A 77 14.12 33.59 -9.54
N ALA A 78 13.52 32.41 -9.63
CA ALA A 78 14.23 31.20 -9.99
C ALA A 78 14.62 31.21 -11.47
N THR A 79 15.91 31.10 -11.77
CA THR A 79 16.38 30.81 -13.13
C THR A 79 16.37 29.31 -13.34
N ILE A 80 15.39 28.81 -14.08
CA ILE A 80 15.24 27.39 -14.38
C ILE A 80 15.90 27.10 -15.72
N ASN A 81 17.01 26.36 -15.69
CA ASN A 81 17.64 25.85 -16.90
C ASN A 81 17.05 24.47 -17.23
N SER A 82 16.43 24.32 -18.41
CA SER A 82 15.96 23.03 -18.88
C SER A 82 17.13 22.24 -19.48
N ARG A 83 17.22 20.96 -19.11
CA ARG A 83 18.07 19.99 -19.82
C ARG A 83 17.17 19.08 -20.66
N PRO A 84 17.53 18.77 -21.92
CA PRO A 84 16.78 17.81 -22.71
C PRO A 84 16.79 16.43 -22.02
N ALA A 85 15.65 15.76 -22.03
CA ALA A 85 15.56 14.38 -21.55
C ALA A 85 16.25 13.45 -22.55
N SER A 86 17.07 12.53 -22.05
CA SER A 86 17.60 11.43 -22.85
C SER A 86 16.56 10.31 -22.89
N PHE A 87 16.15 9.91 -24.09
CA PHE A 87 15.17 8.84 -24.33
C PHE A 87 15.80 7.60 -24.99
N SER A 88 17.11 7.43 -24.82
CA SER A 88 17.87 6.30 -25.35
C SER A 88 17.73 5.04 -24.49
#